data_AF-A0A7J8HGM5-F1
#
_entry.id   AF-A0A7J8HGM5-F1
#
_cell.length_a   1.000
_cell.length_b   1.000
_cell.length_c   1.000
_cell.angle_alpha   90.00
_cell.angle_beta   90.00
_cell.angle_gamma   90.00
#
_symmetry.space_group_name_H-M   'P 1'
#
loop_
_entity.id
_entity.type
_entity.pdbx_description
1 polymer ?
#
loop_
_entity_poly.entity_id
_entity_poly.type
_entity_poly.pdbx_seq_one_letter_code
_entity_poly.pdbx_strand_id
1 'polypeptide(L)'
;MSFKNTQDNSPFPSSIPHAFQINFNSLYTTLCEQQTSDQATLLLYTLLHQNSNIRTYMLARTDMENLVLPILEILYHVEERNSHHVYMALIILLILTEDDGFNRSIHEVILKNITWYSERVLTEISLGSLLILVVIRTIQYNMTRTRDKYLHTNCLAALANMSAQFRSLHQYAAQRIISLFSLLSKKHNKVLEQATQSLRGSLSSNDVPLPDYAQDLNVIEEVIRMMLEIINSCLTNSLHHNPNLVYALLYKRDLFEQFRTHPSFQDIMQNIDLVITFFNSRLLQAGAELSVERVLEIIKQGIVALPKDRLKKFPELKFKYVEEEQPEEFFIPYVWSLVYSSAVGLYWSPQDIQLFTMDSD
;
A
#
# COMPACT_ATOMS: atom_id res chain seq x y z
N MET A 1 1.13 -10.18 -26.57
CA MET A 1 0.46 -9.44 -27.66
C MET A 1 0.81 -7.97 -27.55
N SER A 2 0.90 -7.22 -28.65
CA SER A 2 1.11 -5.76 -28.60
C SER A 2 -0.13 -5.02 -29.07
N PHE A 3 -0.71 -4.21 -28.21
CA PHE A 3 -1.80 -3.29 -28.54
C PHE A 3 -1.27 -1.90 -28.87
N LYS A 4 -1.96 -1.27 -29.81
CA LYS A 4 -1.72 0.09 -30.24
C LYS A 4 -3.02 0.86 -30.32
N ASN A 5 -2.99 2.14 -29.94
CA ASN A 5 -4.17 2.98 -30.02
C ASN A 5 -4.58 3.17 -31.49
N THR A 6 -5.88 3.13 -31.78
CA THR A 6 -6.42 3.40 -33.13
C THR A 6 -6.09 4.80 -33.65
N GLN A 7 -5.73 5.73 -32.76
CA GLN A 7 -5.31 7.09 -33.11
C GLN A 7 -3.82 7.19 -33.50
N ASP A 8 -3.01 6.17 -33.24
CA ASP A 8 -1.60 6.17 -33.62
C ASP A 8 -1.43 5.50 -34.99
N ASN A 9 -1.05 6.30 -35.99
CA ASN A 9 -0.89 5.89 -37.38
C ASN A 9 0.51 5.37 -37.74
N SER A 10 1.45 5.29 -36.79
CA SER A 10 2.78 4.72 -37.06
C SER A 10 2.70 3.24 -37.51
N PRO A 11 3.57 2.78 -38.43
CA PRO A 11 3.57 1.38 -38.85
C PRO A 11 3.97 0.47 -37.68
N PHE A 12 3.41 -0.74 -37.62
CA PHE A 12 3.85 -1.72 -36.64
C PHE A 12 5.32 -2.11 -36.89
N PRO A 13 6.14 -2.24 -35.83
CA PRO A 13 7.48 -2.79 -35.98
C PRO A 13 7.37 -4.20 -36.58
N SER A 14 8.13 -4.47 -37.64
CA SER A 14 8.16 -5.77 -38.34
C SER A 14 8.61 -6.94 -37.45
N SER A 15 9.14 -6.66 -36.26
CA SER A 15 9.57 -7.63 -35.25
C SER A 15 8.46 -8.13 -34.32
N ILE A 16 7.23 -7.60 -34.40
CA ILE A 16 6.14 -7.97 -33.50
C ILE A 16 5.09 -8.79 -34.25
N PRO A 17 5.07 -10.13 -34.11
CA PRO A 17 4.21 -11.02 -34.92
C PRO A 17 2.71 -10.92 -34.60
N HIS A 18 2.34 -10.40 -33.42
CA HIS A 18 0.94 -10.28 -32.97
C HIS A 18 0.67 -8.88 -32.44
N ALA A 19 0.37 -7.96 -33.36
CA ALA A 19 0.06 -6.57 -33.05
C ALA A 19 -1.37 -6.21 -33.47
N PHE A 20 -2.12 -5.58 -32.58
CA PHE A 20 -3.53 -5.26 -32.75
C PHE A 20 -3.78 -3.76 -32.51
N GLN A 21 -4.72 -3.18 -33.26
CA GLN A 21 -5.23 -1.84 -32.98
C GLN A 21 -6.50 -1.92 -32.14
N ILE A 22 -6.58 -1.11 -31.09
CA ILE A 22 -7.76 -1.00 -30.23
C ILE A 22 -7.95 0.45 -29.78
N ASN A 23 -9.19 0.89 -29.64
CA ASN A 23 -9.47 2.22 -29.12
C ASN A 23 -9.19 2.22 -27.60
N PHE A 24 -8.10 2.89 -27.21
CA PHE A 24 -7.69 2.90 -25.80
C PHE A 24 -8.69 3.60 -24.89
N ASN A 25 -9.41 4.61 -25.39
CA ASN A 25 -10.43 5.29 -24.59
C ASN A 25 -11.63 4.40 -24.32
N SER A 26 -12.16 3.72 -25.34
CA SER A 26 -13.26 2.78 -25.17
C SER A 26 -12.87 1.64 -24.22
N LEU A 27 -11.67 1.08 -24.40
CA LEU A 27 -11.15 0.04 -23.50
C LEU A 27 -11.04 0.55 -22.05
N TYR A 28 -10.48 1.75 -21.84
CA TYR A 28 -10.36 2.36 -20.51
C TYR A 28 -11.72 2.56 -19.83
N THR A 29 -12.69 3.14 -20.56
CA THR A 29 -14.04 3.38 -20.02
C THR A 29 -14.70 2.06 -19.62
N THR A 30 -14.64 1.04 -20.48
CA THR A 30 -15.21 -0.29 -20.16
C THR A 30 -14.52 -0.94 -18.97
N LEU A 31 -13.19 -0.83 -18.86
CA LEU A 31 -12.46 -1.35 -17.70
C LEU A 31 -12.92 -0.66 -16.41
N CYS A 32 -13.06 0.67 -16.41
CA CYS A 32 -13.57 1.40 -15.24
C CYS A 32 -14.98 0.95 -14.84
N GLU A 33 -15.89 0.82 -15.81
CA GLU A 33 -17.28 0.41 -15.56
C GLU A 33 -17.41 -1.02 -15.02
N GLN A 34 -16.50 -1.91 -15.41
CA GLN A 34 -16.56 -3.34 -15.07
C GLN A 34 -15.56 -3.74 -13.96
N GLN A 35 -14.82 -2.79 -13.39
CA GLN A 35 -13.67 -3.07 -12.52
C GLN A 35 -14.00 -3.83 -11.24
N THR A 36 -15.27 -3.92 -10.85
CA THR A 36 -15.73 -4.75 -9.72
C THR A 36 -15.74 -6.25 -10.01
N SER A 37 -15.58 -6.65 -11.28
CA SER A 37 -15.56 -8.05 -11.73
C SER A 37 -14.13 -8.62 -11.80
N ASP A 38 -13.99 -9.90 -11.52
CA ASP A 38 -12.75 -10.66 -11.63
C ASP A 38 -12.13 -10.58 -13.03
N GLN A 39 -12.96 -10.70 -14.06
CA GLN A 39 -12.55 -10.73 -15.46
C GLN A 39 -11.95 -9.38 -15.88
N ALA A 40 -12.58 -8.26 -15.47
CA ALA A 40 -12.06 -6.93 -15.77
C ALA A 40 -10.73 -6.68 -15.03
N THR A 41 -10.64 -7.07 -13.76
CA THR A 41 -9.40 -6.95 -12.97
C THR A 41 -8.27 -7.78 -13.58
N LEU A 42 -8.54 -9.01 -14.00
CA LEU A 42 -7.55 -9.87 -14.66
C LEU A 42 -7.08 -9.30 -16.01
N LEU A 43 -8.04 -8.79 -16.81
CA LEU A 43 -7.72 -8.14 -18.07
C LEU A 43 -6.87 -6.89 -17.84
N LEU A 44 -7.25 -6.05 -16.87
CA LEU A 44 -6.50 -4.86 -16.50
C LEU A 44 -5.06 -5.19 -16.10
N TYR A 45 -4.89 -6.18 -15.21
CA TYR A 45 -3.57 -6.70 -14.82
C TYR A 45 -2.74 -7.06 -16.07
N THR A 46 -3.30 -7.91 -16.94
CA THR A 46 -2.61 -8.41 -18.13
C THR A 46 -2.17 -7.25 -19.04
N LEU A 47 -3.05 -6.26 -19.25
CA LEU A 47 -2.77 -5.10 -20.09
C LEU A 47 -1.70 -4.19 -19.48
N LEU A 48 -1.76 -3.91 -18.18
CA LEU A 48 -0.77 -3.07 -17.49
C LEU A 48 0.61 -3.73 -17.43
N HIS A 49 0.65 -5.04 -17.22
CA HIS A 49 1.89 -5.79 -17.11
C HIS A 49 2.55 -5.99 -18.49
N GLN A 50 1.79 -6.46 -19.48
CA GLN A 50 2.34 -6.89 -20.78
C GLN A 50 2.33 -5.80 -21.85
N ASN A 51 1.58 -4.70 -21.68
CA ASN A 51 1.45 -3.67 -22.71
C ASN A 51 1.84 -2.28 -22.20
N SER A 52 3.08 -1.88 -22.49
CA SER A 52 3.62 -0.57 -22.12
C SER A 52 2.82 0.61 -22.70
N ASN A 53 2.29 0.49 -23.93
CA ASN A 53 1.51 1.56 -24.56
C ASN A 53 0.21 1.83 -23.79
N ILE A 54 -0.52 0.78 -23.41
CA ILE A 54 -1.73 0.89 -22.60
C ILE A 54 -1.36 1.41 -21.22
N ARG A 55 -0.31 0.88 -20.57
CA ARG A 55 0.14 1.39 -19.26
C ARG A 55 0.44 2.89 -19.29
N THR A 56 1.20 3.37 -20.28
CA THR A 56 1.48 4.80 -20.45
C THR A 56 0.22 5.61 -20.71
N TYR A 57 -0.70 5.09 -21.54
CA TYR A 57 -1.98 5.75 -21.80
C TYR A 57 -2.83 5.88 -20.53
N MET A 58 -2.90 4.81 -19.72
CA MET A 58 -3.67 4.79 -18.47
C MET A 58 -3.05 5.75 -17.46
N LEU A 59 -1.73 5.73 -17.25
CA LEU A 59 -1.02 6.65 -16.33
C LEU A 59 -1.18 8.13 -16.72
N ALA A 60 -1.45 8.44 -17.99
CA ALA A 60 -1.70 9.80 -18.47
C ALA A 60 -3.15 10.29 -18.27
N ARG A 61 -4.06 9.46 -17.75
CA ARG A 61 -5.47 9.82 -17.53
C ARG A 61 -5.62 10.77 -16.34
N THR A 62 -6.56 11.70 -16.45
CA THR A 62 -6.91 12.66 -15.41
C THR A 62 -8.08 12.21 -14.53
N ASP A 63 -8.83 11.20 -14.99
CA ASP A 63 -10.04 10.64 -14.37
C ASP A 63 -9.75 9.26 -13.77
N MET A 64 -8.57 9.12 -13.18
CA MET A 64 -8.01 7.87 -12.65
C MET A 64 -8.81 7.32 -11.46
N GLU A 65 -9.56 8.18 -10.76
CA GLU A 65 -10.47 7.77 -9.69
C GLU A 65 -11.51 6.76 -10.14
N ASN A 66 -11.96 6.81 -11.41
CA ASN A 66 -12.92 5.86 -11.95
C ASN A 66 -12.36 4.43 -12.02
N LEU A 67 -11.04 4.30 -12.11
CA LEU A 67 -10.34 3.01 -12.10
C LEU A 67 -9.91 2.59 -10.70
N VAL A 68 -9.31 3.52 -9.95
CA VAL A 68 -8.69 3.21 -8.66
C VAL A 68 -9.74 2.99 -7.57
N LEU A 69 -10.85 3.73 -7.55
CA LEU A 69 -11.87 3.59 -6.51
C LEU A 69 -12.45 2.17 -6.41
N PRO A 70 -12.91 1.54 -7.50
CA PRO A 70 -13.37 0.15 -7.45
C PRO A 70 -12.29 -0.83 -6.96
N ILE A 71 -11.02 -0.61 -7.32
CA ILE A 71 -9.89 -1.44 -6.86
C ILE A 71 -9.70 -1.30 -5.34
N LEU A 72 -9.82 -0.08 -4.80
CA LEU A 72 -9.77 0.15 -3.36
C LEU A 72 -10.95 -0.52 -2.64
N GLU A 73 -12.13 -0.52 -3.24
CA GLU A 73 -13.31 -1.15 -2.68
C GLU A 73 -13.18 -2.69 -2.64
N ILE A 74 -12.54 -3.31 -3.64
CA ILE A 74 -12.16 -4.74 -3.63
C ILE A 74 -11.26 -5.05 -2.43
N LEU A 75 -10.20 -4.26 -2.24
CA LEU A 75 -9.25 -4.48 -1.13
C LEU A 75 -9.86 -4.19 0.25
N TYR A 76 -10.81 -3.26 0.31
CA TYR A 76 -11.50 -2.91 1.55
C TYR A 76 -12.41 -4.06 2.03
N HIS A 77 -13.08 -4.75 1.10
CA HIS A 77 -13.95 -5.91 1.35
C HIS A 77 -13.20 -7.24 1.16
N VAL A 78 -11.92 -7.32 1.54
CA VAL A 78 -11.09 -8.52 1.39
C VAL A 78 -11.71 -9.81 1.95
N GLU A 79 -12.58 -9.70 2.96
CA GLU A 79 -13.28 -10.85 3.57
C GLU A 79 -14.46 -11.39 2.77
N GLU A 80 -14.97 -10.61 1.81
CA GLU A 80 -16.10 -10.95 0.94
C GLU A 80 -15.64 -11.31 -0.48
N ARG A 81 -14.32 -11.33 -0.72
CA ARG A 81 -13.72 -11.52 -2.04
C ARG A 81 -12.86 -12.77 -2.04
N ASN A 82 -12.81 -13.45 -3.18
CA ASN A 82 -11.84 -14.52 -3.37
C ASN A 82 -10.41 -13.96 -3.33
N SER A 83 -9.46 -14.77 -2.86
CA SER A 83 -8.07 -14.38 -2.69
C SER A 83 -7.42 -13.94 -4.02
N HIS A 84 -7.79 -14.58 -5.12
CA HIS A 84 -7.23 -14.27 -6.44
C HIS A 84 -7.56 -12.85 -6.89
N HIS A 85 -8.82 -12.43 -6.71
CA HIS A 85 -9.29 -11.08 -7.03
C HIS A 85 -8.59 -10.02 -6.19
N VAL A 86 -8.40 -10.31 -4.90
CA VAL A 86 -7.65 -9.45 -3.96
C VAL A 86 -6.19 -9.31 -4.40
N TYR A 87 -5.52 -10.41 -4.75
CA TYR A 87 -4.13 -10.36 -5.21
C TYR A 87 -3.98 -9.55 -6.48
N MET A 88 -4.85 -9.75 -7.48
CA MET A 88 -4.78 -8.97 -8.72
C MET A 88 -5.03 -7.48 -8.48
N ALA A 89 -6.02 -7.13 -7.65
CA ALA A 89 -6.27 -5.74 -7.26
C ALA A 89 -5.03 -5.11 -6.61
N LEU A 90 -4.35 -5.84 -5.72
CA LEU A 90 -3.13 -5.36 -5.07
C LEU A 90 -1.94 -5.24 -6.04
N ILE A 91 -1.77 -6.20 -6.96
CA ILE A 91 -0.74 -6.15 -8.00
C ILE A 91 -0.95 -4.94 -8.90
N ILE A 92 -2.19 -4.64 -9.30
CA ILE A 92 -2.51 -3.46 -10.08
C ILE A 92 -2.13 -2.19 -9.32
N LEU A 93 -2.47 -2.07 -8.04
CA LEU A 93 -2.03 -0.92 -7.24
C LEU A 93 -0.50 -0.84 -7.14
N LEU A 94 0.20 -1.97 -6.99
CA LEU A 94 1.65 -1.98 -6.97
C LEU A 94 2.22 -1.45 -8.29
N ILE A 95 1.74 -1.93 -9.44
CA ILE A 95 2.15 -1.47 -10.78
C ILE A 95 1.87 0.03 -10.96
N LEU A 96 0.70 0.51 -10.55
CA LEU A 96 0.34 1.93 -10.67
C LEU A 96 1.22 2.81 -9.80
N THR A 97 1.52 2.37 -8.57
CA THR A 97 2.36 3.14 -7.63
C THR A 97 3.84 3.16 -8.02
N GLU A 98 4.30 2.36 -9.00
CA GLU A 98 5.67 2.49 -9.52
C GLU A 98 5.94 3.88 -10.13
N ASP A 99 4.89 4.56 -10.63
CA ASP A 99 4.99 5.86 -11.29
C ASP A 99 4.83 7.04 -10.32
N ASP A 100 5.82 7.94 -10.30
CA ASP A 100 5.78 9.14 -9.44
C ASP A 100 4.71 10.16 -9.85
N GLY A 101 4.37 10.21 -11.14
CA GLY A 101 3.32 11.08 -11.66
C GLY A 101 1.95 10.67 -11.10
N PHE A 102 1.65 9.38 -11.15
CA PHE A 102 0.48 8.77 -10.52
C PHE A 102 0.46 9.06 -9.02
N ASN A 103 1.54 8.75 -8.29
CA ASN A 103 1.59 8.94 -6.84
C ASN A 103 1.33 10.40 -6.43
N ARG A 104 1.77 11.36 -7.25
CA ARG A 104 1.51 12.78 -7.01
C ARG A 104 0.07 13.17 -7.35
N SER A 105 -0.45 12.74 -8.50
CA SER A 105 -1.75 13.18 -9.03
C SER A 105 -2.91 12.69 -8.18
N ILE A 106 -2.86 11.46 -7.66
CA ILE A 106 -3.93 10.91 -6.82
C ILE A 106 -4.16 11.69 -5.52
N HIS A 107 -3.15 12.41 -5.02
CA HIS A 107 -3.32 13.28 -3.85
C HIS A 107 -4.07 14.59 -4.17
N GLU A 108 -4.19 14.95 -5.44
CA GLU A 108 -4.89 16.15 -5.92
C GLU A 108 -6.37 15.86 -6.26
N VAL A 109 -6.71 14.59 -6.50
CA VAL A 109 -8.10 14.16 -6.77
C VAL A 109 -8.89 14.11 -5.46
N ILE A 110 -9.80 15.06 -5.27
CA ILE A 110 -10.66 15.15 -4.07
C ILE A 110 -11.96 14.39 -4.31
N LEU A 111 -12.19 13.41 -3.45
CA LEU A 111 -13.38 12.59 -3.43
C LEU A 111 -14.35 13.11 -2.37
N LYS A 112 -15.64 12.97 -2.64
CA LYS A 112 -16.72 13.39 -1.74
C LYS A 112 -17.57 12.21 -1.33
N ASN A 113 -17.91 12.13 -0.06
CA ASN A 113 -18.86 11.19 0.52
C ASN A 113 -18.55 9.72 0.19
N ILE A 114 -17.46 9.18 0.72
CA ILE A 114 -17.17 7.75 0.59
C ILE A 114 -18.14 6.97 1.47
N THR A 115 -19.03 6.18 0.87
CA THR A 115 -20.14 5.50 1.57
C THR A 115 -19.78 4.12 2.09
N TRP A 116 -18.82 3.43 1.47
CA TRP A 116 -18.42 2.06 1.85
C TRP A 116 -17.37 2.01 2.97
N TYR A 117 -16.66 3.11 3.24
CA TYR A 117 -15.66 3.16 4.31
C TYR A 117 -16.35 3.36 5.68
N SER A 118 -16.26 2.36 6.57
CA SER A 118 -17.12 2.28 7.76
C SER A 118 -16.45 2.73 9.06
N GLU A 119 -15.10 2.74 9.15
CA GLU A 119 -14.41 3.12 10.39
C GLU A 119 -14.52 4.61 10.72
N ARG A 120 -14.85 5.45 9.74
CA ARG A 120 -15.04 6.89 9.90
C ARG A 120 -15.83 7.46 8.73
N VAL A 121 -16.73 8.40 9.01
CA VAL A 121 -17.38 9.19 7.94
C VAL A 121 -16.33 10.05 7.23
N LEU A 122 -16.14 9.83 5.93
CA LEU A 122 -15.21 10.57 5.07
C LEU A 122 -15.99 11.48 4.12
N THR A 123 -16.22 12.74 4.55
CA THR A 123 -16.95 13.73 3.75
C THR A 123 -16.15 14.23 2.57
N GLU A 124 -14.87 14.58 2.79
CA GLU A 124 -13.93 14.98 1.75
C GLU A 124 -12.55 14.39 2.03
N ILE A 125 -11.98 13.67 1.06
CA ILE A 125 -10.67 13.03 1.19
C ILE A 125 -10.00 12.93 -0.19
N SER A 126 -8.69 13.07 -0.27
CA SER A 126 -7.99 12.78 -1.53
C SER A 126 -7.94 11.29 -1.83
N LEU A 127 -8.00 10.90 -3.10
CA LEU A 127 -7.86 9.51 -3.53
C LEU A 127 -6.59 8.87 -2.97
N GLY A 128 -5.47 9.59 -2.96
CA GLY A 128 -4.22 9.12 -2.36
C GLY A 128 -4.31 8.90 -0.84
N SER A 129 -5.04 9.75 -0.10
CA SER A 129 -5.26 9.51 1.34
C SER A 129 -6.19 8.32 1.58
N LEU A 130 -7.19 8.10 0.73
CA LEU A 130 -8.08 6.94 0.80
C LEU A 130 -7.34 5.64 0.50
N LEU A 131 -6.48 5.63 -0.54
CA LEU A 131 -5.62 4.49 -0.87
C LEU A 131 -4.77 4.09 0.34
N ILE A 132 -4.11 5.06 0.98
CA ILE A 132 -3.32 4.80 2.19
C ILE A 132 -4.18 4.18 3.31
N LEU A 133 -5.40 4.67 3.53
CA LEU A 133 -6.31 4.12 4.55
C LEU A 133 -6.68 2.66 4.25
N VAL A 134 -7.02 2.36 2.99
CA VAL A 134 -7.38 1.00 2.57
C VAL A 134 -6.19 0.07 2.68
N VAL A 135 -5.01 0.45 2.18
CA VAL A 135 -3.79 -0.36 2.29
C VAL A 135 -3.41 -0.62 3.75
N ILE A 136 -3.50 0.38 4.63
CA ILE A 136 -3.27 0.19 6.07
C ILE A 136 -4.29 -0.79 6.67
N ARG A 137 -5.57 -0.68 6.32
CA ARG A 137 -6.61 -1.61 6.76
C ARG A 137 -6.30 -3.03 6.29
N THR A 138 -5.90 -3.21 5.03
CA THR A 138 -5.52 -4.52 4.47
C THR A 138 -4.31 -5.11 5.21
N ILE A 139 -3.30 -4.30 5.53
CA ILE A 139 -2.15 -4.73 6.36
C ILE A 139 -2.62 -5.20 7.75
N GLN A 140 -3.49 -4.42 8.41
CA GLN A 140 -4.00 -4.74 9.75
C GLN A 140 -4.85 -6.02 9.75
N TYR A 141 -5.73 -6.17 8.76
CA TYR A 141 -6.52 -7.38 8.56
C TYR A 141 -5.60 -8.59 8.38
N ASN A 142 -4.63 -8.47 7.48
CA ASN A 142 -3.70 -9.54 7.18
C ASN A 142 -2.89 -9.98 8.41
N MET A 143 -2.38 -9.01 9.19
CA MET A 143 -1.63 -9.29 10.42
C MET A 143 -2.43 -10.02 11.51
N THR A 144 -3.75 -9.87 11.52
CA THR A 144 -4.64 -10.39 12.56
C THR A 144 -5.37 -11.66 12.15
N ARG A 145 -5.65 -11.84 10.85
CA ARG A 145 -6.49 -12.93 10.33
C ARG A 145 -5.68 -13.92 9.49
N THR A 146 -5.18 -13.50 8.33
CA THR A 146 -4.67 -14.40 7.27
C THR A 146 -3.19 -14.72 7.39
N ARG A 147 -2.36 -13.80 7.89
CA ARG A 147 -0.89 -13.93 8.02
C ARG A 147 -0.20 -14.29 6.69
N ASP A 148 -0.71 -13.75 5.60
CA ASP A 148 -0.22 -13.92 4.25
C ASP A 148 0.99 -13.02 3.99
N LYS A 149 2.14 -13.62 3.71
CA LYS A 149 3.39 -12.90 3.44
C LYS A 149 3.33 -12.08 2.15
N TYR A 150 2.71 -12.60 1.10
CA TYR A 150 2.62 -11.96 -0.21
C TYR A 150 1.76 -10.70 -0.13
N LEU A 151 0.57 -10.82 0.46
CA LEU A 151 -0.34 -9.69 0.68
C LEU A 151 0.34 -8.59 1.53
N HIS A 152 1.07 -8.99 2.57
CA HIS A 152 1.78 -8.04 3.44
C HIS A 152 2.85 -7.25 2.69
N THR A 153 3.71 -7.96 1.95
CA THR A 153 4.86 -7.40 1.24
C THR A 153 4.40 -6.42 0.16
N ASN A 154 3.40 -6.80 -0.63
CA ASN A 154 2.90 -5.94 -1.70
C ASN A 154 2.16 -4.71 -1.19
N CYS A 155 1.44 -4.80 -0.07
CA CYS A 155 0.84 -3.62 0.57
C CYS A 155 1.90 -2.62 1.04
N LEU A 156 2.96 -3.10 1.70
CA LEU A 156 4.07 -2.24 2.14
C LEU A 156 4.81 -1.63 0.96
N ALA A 157 5.06 -2.42 -0.10
CA ALA A 157 5.70 -1.94 -1.32
C ALA A 157 4.90 -0.81 -1.99
N ALA A 158 3.58 -0.97 -2.12
CA ALA A 158 2.71 0.08 -2.67
C ALA A 158 2.73 1.36 -1.80
N LEU A 159 2.66 1.22 -0.46
CA LEU A 159 2.73 2.35 0.45
C LEU A 159 4.11 3.05 0.40
N ALA A 160 5.17 2.27 0.27
CA ALA A 160 6.55 2.74 0.19
C ALA A 160 6.82 3.50 -1.10
N ASN A 161 6.34 3.00 -2.24
CA ASN A 161 6.38 3.68 -3.52
C ASN A 161 5.78 5.09 -3.47
N MET A 162 4.64 5.24 -2.78
CA MET A 162 3.95 6.53 -2.65
C MET A 162 4.62 7.51 -1.68
N SER A 163 5.41 7.01 -0.72
CA SER A 163 5.86 7.76 0.46
C SER A 163 6.59 9.08 0.14
N ALA A 164 7.37 9.11 -0.93
CA ALA A 164 8.10 10.30 -1.37
C ALA A 164 7.18 11.38 -1.96
N GLN A 165 6.01 10.99 -2.50
CA GLN A 165 5.05 11.88 -3.15
C GLN A 165 3.81 12.17 -2.30
N PHE A 166 3.75 11.70 -1.04
CA PHE A 166 2.67 12.06 -0.12
C PHE A 166 2.41 13.56 -0.12
N ARG A 167 1.16 13.97 -0.28
CA ARG A 167 0.80 15.38 -0.36
C ARG A 167 -0.53 15.63 0.33
N SER A 168 -0.56 16.65 1.18
CA SER A 168 -1.78 17.11 1.88
C SER A 168 -2.55 15.96 2.52
N LEU A 169 -1.83 15.03 3.18
CA LEU A 169 -2.45 13.86 3.79
C LEU A 169 -3.62 14.26 4.69
N HIS A 170 -4.76 13.61 4.50
CA HIS A 170 -5.90 13.78 5.40
C HIS A 170 -5.48 13.46 6.84
N GLN A 171 -5.97 14.24 7.83
CA GLN A 171 -5.56 14.08 9.24
C GLN A 171 -5.73 12.64 9.73
N TYR A 172 -6.82 11.99 9.34
CA TYR A 172 -7.08 10.60 9.70
C TYR A 172 -6.08 9.63 9.07
N ALA A 173 -5.70 9.83 7.80
CA ALA A 173 -4.71 8.97 7.13
C ALA A 173 -3.34 9.10 7.80
N ALA A 174 -2.91 10.32 8.09
CA ALA A 174 -1.68 10.59 8.84
C ALA A 174 -1.68 9.90 10.22
N GLN A 175 -2.80 9.97 10.96
CA GLN A 175 -2.96 9.27 12.23
C GLN A 175 -2.92 7.74 12.08
N ARG A 176 -3.53 7.19 11.02
CA ARG A 176 -3.55 5.75 10.76
C ARG A 176 -2.17 5.20 10.42
N ILE A 177 -1.32 5.95 9.71
CA ILE A 177 0.10 5.59 9.48
C ILE A 177 0.82 5.38 10.81
N ILE A 178 0.74 6.36 11.73
CA ILE A 178 1.39 6.28 13.04
C ILE A 178 0.73 5.22 13.93
N SER A 179 -0.58 5.00 13.79
CA SER A 179 -1.30 3.96 14.54
C SER A 179 -0.91 2.55 14.11
N LEU A 180 -0.65 2.32 12.81
CA LEU A 180 -0.11 1.05 12.31
C LEU A 180 1.28 0.77 12.92
N PHE A 181 2.15 1.77 12.92
CA PHE A 181 3.46 1.66 13.60
C PHE A 181 3.31 1.34 15.10
N SER A 182 2.36 1.98 15.78
CA SER A 182 2.07 1.68 17.20
C SER A 182 1.59 0.25 17.42
N LEU A 183 0.75 -0.29 16.51
CA LEU A 183 0.28 -1.67 16.58
C LEU A 183 1.45 -2.66 16.40
N LEU A 184 2.32 -2.42 15.41
CA LEU A 184 3.50 -3.22 15.14
C LEU A 184 4.47 -3.23 16.33
N SER A 185 4.74 -2.05 16.89
CA SER A 185 5.57 -1.90 18.09
C SER A 185 5.03 -2.69 19.30
N LYS A 186 3.71 -2.61 19.56
CA LYS A 186 3.09 -3.40 20.64
C LYS A 186 3.20 -4.91 20.39
N LYS A 187 3.05 -5.32 19.13
CA LYS A 187 3.20 -6.73 18.74
C LYS A 187 4.64 -7.20 18.95
N HIS A 188 5.63 -6.41 18.53
CA HIS A 188 7.06 -6.66 18.77
C HIS A 188 7.36 -6.85 20.25
N ASN A 189 6.97 -5.89 21.10
CA ASN A 189 7.20 -5.97 22.54
C ASN A 189 6.54 -7.21 23.17
N LYS A 190 5.32 -7.55 22.75
CA LYS A 190 4.62 -8.75 23.23
C LYS A 190 5.35 -10.04 22.87
N VAL A 191 5.82 -10.18 21.62
CA VAL A 191 6.55 -11.38 21.19
C VAL A 191 7.92 -11.45 21.87
N LEU A 192 8.58 -10.31 22.08
CA LEU A 192 9.86 -10.23 22.78
C LEU A 192 9.73 -10.63 24.26
N GLU A 193 8.68 -10.18 24.93
CA GLU A 193 8.35 -10.61 26.29
C GLU A 193 8.10 -12.12 26.37
N GLN A 194 7.34 -12.68 25.42
CA GLN A 194 7.07 -14.12 25.34
C GLN A 194 8.36 -14.92 25.12
N ALA A 195 9.22 -14.50 24.19
CA ALA A 195 10.52 -15.13 23.94
C ALA A 195 11.41 -15.12 25.19
N THR A 196 11.46 -13.98 25.89
CA THR A 196 12.26 -13.81 27.12
C THR A 196 11.72 -14.68 28.27
N GLN A 197 10.39 -14.80 28.41
CA GLN A 197 9.76 -15.64 29.42
C GLN A 197 9.97 -17.14 29.14
N SER A 198 9.85 -17.57 27.87
CA SER A 198 10.12 -18.96 27.47
C SER A 198 11.57 -19.36 27.73
N LEU A 199 12.54 -18.49 27.44
CA LEU A 199 13.96 -18.74 27.74
C LEU A 199 14.23 -18.86 29.26
N ARG A 200 13.50 -18.12 30.09
CA ARG A 200 13.60 -18.21 31.56
C ARG A 200 12.90 -19.46 32.13
N GLY A 201 11.80 -19.91 31.51
CA GLY A 201 11.03 -21.09 31.92
C GLY A 201 11.59 -22.43 31.41
N SER A 202 12.37 -22.43 30.33
CA SER A 202 12.98 -23.61 29.71
C SER A 202 14.06 -24.29 30.58
N LEU A 203 14.45 -23.72 31.70
CA LEU A 203 15.41 -24.33 32.64
C LEU A 203 14.82 -25.53 33.42
N SER A 204 13.53 -25.87 33.23
CA SER A 204 12.84 -26.93 33.98
C SER A 204 12.06 -27.96 33.16
N SER A 205 11.99 -27.91 31.82
CA SER A 205 11.28 -28.93 31.01
C SER A 205 11.83 -29.04 29.58
N ASN A 206 12.29 -30.24 29.20
CA ASN A 206 13.02 -30.50 27.94
C ASN A 206 12.18 -30.93 26.72
N ASP A 207 10.84 -31.01 26.79
CA ASP A 207 10.06 -31.75 25.78
C ASP A 207 9.00 -30.95 25.00
N VAL A 208 9.15 -29.63 24.85
CA VAL A 208 8.28 -28.85 23.94
C VAL A 208 9.15 -28.15 22.87
N PRO A 209 8.88 -28.34 21.56
CA PRO A 209 9.57 -27.58 20.53
C PRO A 209 9.31 -26.09 20.79
N LEU A 210 10.39 -25.34 21.03
CA LEU A 210 10.34 -23.89 21.21
C LEU A 210 9.70 -23.27 19.96
N PRO A 211 8.65 -22.44 20.10
CA PRO A 211 8.16 -21.64 18.98
C PRO A 211 9.29 -20.80 18.40
N ASP A 212 9.32 -20.62 17.08
CA ASP A 212 10.33 -19.79 16.39
C ASP A 212 10.03 -18.30 16.58
N TYR A 213 10.10 -17.85 17.83
CA TYR A 213 9.93 -16.46 18.22
C TYR A 213 10.97 -15.56 17.55
N ALA A 214 12.15 -16.10 17.18
CA ALA A 214 13.20 -15.34 16.51
C ALA A 214 12.78 -14.97 15.09
N GLN A 215 12.23 -15.92 14.33
CA GLN A 215 11.70 -15.64 13.00
C GLN A 215 10.50 -14.68 13.06
N ASP A 216 9.57 -14.88 13.99
CA ASP A 216 8.43 -13.98 14.18
C ASP A 216 8.87 -12.54 14.53
N LEU A 217 9.87 -12.40 15.40
CA LEU A 217 10.46 -11.10 15.72
C LEU A 217 11.12 -10.46 14.50
N ASN A 218 11.94 -11.21 13.75
CA ASN A 218 12.62 -10.69 12.56
C ASN A 218 11.60 -10.15 11.53
N VAL A 219 10.52 -10.89 11.25
CA VAL A 219 9.48 -10.44 10.33
C VAL A 219 8.81 -9.16 10.85
N ILE A 220 8.49 -9.08 12.14
CA ILE A 220 7.91 -7.85 12.71
C ILE A 220 8.90 -6.68 12.62
N GLU A 221 10.20 -6.92 12.87
CA GLU A 221 11.24 -5.89 12.77
C GLU A 221 11.42 -5.37 11.35
N GLU A 222 11.41 -6.24 10.33
CA GLU A 222 11.45 -5.83 8.93
C GLU A 222 10.29 -4.89 8.58
N VAL A 223 9.09 -5.21 9.08
CA VAL A 223 7.89 -4.39 8.85
C VAL A 223 7.96 -3.06 9.61
N ILE A 224 8.43 -3.06 10.86
CA ILE A 224 8.68 -1.84 11.64
C ILE A 224 9.69 -0.95 10.93
N ARG A 225 10.79 -1.52 10.43
CA ARG A 225 11.81 -0.81 9.65
C ARG A 225 11.21 -0.20 8.40
N MET A 226 10.44 -0.96 7.61
CA MET A 226 9.77 -0.44 6.42
C MET A 226 8.84 0.74 6.75
N MET A 227 8.06 0.66 7.83
CA MET A 227 7.22 1.78 8.27
C MET A 227 8.03 3.02 8.67
N LEU A 228 9.16 2.85 9.35
CA LEU A 228 10.07 3.95 9.68
C LEU A 228 10.74 4.55 8.44
N GLU A 229 11.09 3.74 7.46
CA GLU A 229 11.62 4.18 6.16
C GLU A 229 10.57 4.96 5.37
N ILE A 230 9.31 4.51 5.35
CA ILE A 230 8.17 5.25 4.75
C ILE A 230 8.00 6.63 5.40
N ILE A 231 8.03 6.70 6.73
CA ILE A 231 7.96 7.97 7.45
C ILE A 231 9.16 8.86 7.06
N ASN A 232 10.38 8.31 7.07
CA ASN A 232 11.59 9.02 6.68
C ASN A 232 11.56 9.55 5.25
N SER A 233 11.03 8.77 4.31
CA SER A 233 10.84 9.17 2.92
C SER A 233 9.95 10.40 2.82
N CYS A 234 8.81 10.41 3.54
CA CYS A 234 7.95 11.59 3.61
C CYS A 234 8.65 12.79 4.27
N LEU A 235 9.35 12.58 5.41
CA LEU A 235 10.08 13.65 6.12
C LEU A 235 11.16 14.30 5.26
N THR A 236 11.79 13.53 4.37
CA THR A 236 12.89 14.00 3.52
C THR A 236 12.38 14.67 2.25
N ASN A 237 11.38 14.08 1.60
CA ASN A 237 10.98 14.48 0.24
C ASN A 237 9.76 15.42 0.23
N SER A 238 8.78 15.21 1.11
CA SER A 238 7.46 15.84 1.01
C SER A 238 6.93 16.46 2.29
N LEU A 239 7.76 16.59 3.34
CA LEU A 239 7.36 17.12 4.65
C LEU A 239 6.57 18.43 4.59
N HIS A 240 6.98 19.31 3.69
CA HIS A 240 6.37 20.63 3.51
C HIS A 240 4.92 20.60 3.03
N HIS A 241 4.48 19.48 2.47
CA HIS A 241 3.10 19.24 2.09
C HIS A 241 2.30 18.50 3.16
N ASN A 242 2.91 18.03 4.25
CA ASN A 242 2.30 17.08 5.17
C ASN A 242 2.33 17.52 6.65
N PRO A 243 1.75 18.68 7.00
CA PRO A 243 1.69 19.15 8.38
C PRO A 243 0.93 18.20 9.31
N ASN A 244 -0.09 17.49 8.78
CA ASN A 244 -0.85 16.50 9.53
C ASN A 244 -0.01 15.29 9.97
N LEU A 245 1.00 14.90 9.18
CA LEU A 245 1.92 13.82 9.56
C LEU A 245 2.84 14.27 10.69
N VAL A 246 3.36 15.50 10.62
CA VAL A 246 4.15 16.09 11.72
C VAL A 246 3.33 16.18 13.00
N TYR A 247 2.07 16.63 12.88
CA TYR A 247 1.14 16.65 14.02
C TYR A 247 0.97 15.25 14.64
N ALA A 248 0.72 14.24 13.80
CA ALA A 248 0.55 12.85 14.27
C ALA A 248 1.82 12.29 14.93
N LEU A 249 3.01 12.61 14.39
CA LEU A 249 4.30 12.26 14.97
C LEU A 249 4.48 12.88 16.36
N LEU A 250 4.22 14.19 16.50
CA LEU A 250 4.35 14.89 17.77
C LEU A 250 3.38 14.36 18.83
N TYR A 251 2.14 14.05 18.43
CA TYR A 251 1.12 13.49 19.32
C TYR A 251 1.47 12.10 19.86
N LYS A 252 2.30 11.34 19.15
CA LYS A 252 2.76 9.99 19.54
C LYS A 252 4.27 9.88 19.66
N ARG A 253 4.96 10.98 19.98
CA ARG A 253 6.43 11.04 19.99
C ARG A 253 7.08 9.99 20.91
N ASP A 254 6.44 9.68 22.04
CA ASP A 254 6.98 8.75 23.05
C ASP A 254 7.08 7.31 22.50
N LEU A 255 6.30 6.98 21.45
CA LEU A 255 6.35 5.69 20.77
C LEU A 255 7.72 5.39 20.14
N PHE A 256 8.45 6.45 19.75
CA PHE A 256 9.70 6.35 19.02
C PHE A 256 10.92 6.15 19.92
N GLU A 257 10.80 6.42 21.22
CA GLU A 257 11.96 6.44 22.12
C GLU A 257 12.64 5.08 22.28
N GLN A 258 11.85 4.00 22.34
CA GLN A 258 12.35 2.63 22.47
C GLN A 258 13.21 2.18 21.27
N PHE A 259 13.07 2.83 20.11
CA PHE A 259 13.78 2.47 18.89
C PHE A 259 15.12 3.21 18.74
N ARG A 260 15.38 4.23 19.56
CA ARG A 260 16.63 5.03 19.50
C ARG A 260 17.87 4.21 19.79
N THR A 261 17.77 3.25 20.71
CA THR A 261 18.89 2.40 21.15
C THR A 261 18.83 1.00 20.55
N HIS A 262 17.81 0.71 19.73
CA HIS A 262 17.64 -0.62 19.17
C HIS A 262 18.58 -0.81 17.97
N PRO A 263 19.43 -1.87 17.93
CA PRO A 263 20.43 -2.05 16.89
C PRO A 263 19.87 -2.02 15.46
N SER A 264 18.69 -2.60 15.25
CA SER A 264 18.01 -2.68 13.94
C SER A 264 17.47 -1.34 13.42
N PHE A 265 17.28 -0.33 14.29
CA PHE A 265 16.53 0.90 13.97
C PHE A 265 17.28 2.21 14.26
N GLN A 266 18.32 2.19 15.10
CA GLN A 266 19.04 3.41 15.52
C GLN A 266 19.51 4.28 14.34
N ASP A 267 19.87 3.67 13.20
CA ASP A 267 20.39 4.34 12.01
C ASP A 267 19.34 5.10 11.19
N ILE A 268 18.06 4.79 11.39
CA ILE A 268 16.90 5.43 10.73
C ILE A 268 16.15 6.41 11.64
N MET A 269 16.48 6.47 12.94
CA MET A 269 15.80 7.34 13.91
C MET A 269 16.20 8.82 13.83
N GLN A 270 17.39 9.12 13.30
CA GLN A 270 17.98 10.46 13.30
C GLN A 270 17.04 11.57 12.77
N ASN A 271 16.41 11.36 11.61
CA ASN A 271 15.53 12.38 11.02
C ASN A 271 14.23 12.56 11.81
N ILE A 272 13.67 11.45 12.33
CA ILE A 272 12.45 11.46 13.13
C ILE A 272 12.71 12.24 14.43
N ASP A 273 13.83 11.97 15.11
CA ASP A 273 14.21 12.70 16.32
C ASP A 273 14.51 14.18 16.06
N LEU A 274 15.15 14.50 14.92
CA LEU A 274 15.40 15.89 14.53
C LEU A 274 14.07 16.64 14.35
N VAL A 275 13.14 16.07 13.59
CA VAL A 275 11.82 16.67 13.34
C VAL A 275 11.04 16.81 14.64
N ILE A 276 10.95 15.76 15.46
CA ILE A 276 10.25 15.79 16.75
C ILE A 276 10.85 16.85 17.66
N THR A 277 12.16 16.84 17.88
CA THR A 277 12.86 17.80 18.75
C THR A 277 12.65 19.24 18.29
N PHE A 278 12.80 19.49 16.98
CA PHE A 278 12.65 20.81 16.39
C PHE A 278 11.25 21.38 16.62
N PHE A 279 10.20 20.64 16.25
CA PHE A 279 8.82 21.14 16.43
C PHE A 279 8.39 21.14 17.89
N ASN A 280 8.84 20.20 18.72
CA ASN A 280 8.56 20.22 20.15
C ASN A 280 9.10 21.49 20.81
N SER A 281 10.33 21.91 20.49
CA SER A 281 10.92 23.15 21.02
C SER A 281 10.08 24.39 20.66
N ARG A 282 9.52 24.43 19.46
CA ARG A 282 8.66 25.53 19.00
C ARG A 282 7.30 25.54 19.67
N LEU A 283 6.72 24.37 19.90
CA LEU A 283 5.47 24.27 20.65
C LEU A 283 5.66 24.73 22.09
N LEU A 284 6.77 24.37 22.75
CA LEU A 284 7.11 24.85 24.09
C LEU A 284 7.29 26.38 24.14
N GLN A 285 7.91 26.97 23.10
CA GLN A 285 8.05 28.43 23.00
C GLN A 285 6.72 29.17 22.79
N ALA A 286 5.74 28.52 22.18
CA ALA A 286 4.43 29.11 21.92
C ALA A 286 3.51 29.17 23.16
N GLY A 287 3.91 28.53 24.27
CA GLY A 287 3.17 28.50 25.53
C GLY A 287 2.43 27.18 25.80
N ALA A 288 1.81 27.08 26.97
CA ALA A 288 0.96 25.94 27.34
C ALA A 288 -0.44 26.05 26.71
N GLU A 289 -1.15 24.93 26.60
CA GLU A 289 -2.56 24.85 26.17
C GLU A 289 -2.85 25.38 24.76
N LEU A 290 -2.18 24.82 23.76
CA LEU A 290 -2.41 25.17 22.34
C LEU A 290 -3.60 24.39 21.77
N SER A 291 -4.48 25.07 21.02
CA SER A 291 -5.52 24.41 20.21
C SER A 291 -4.90 23.63 19.04
N VAL A 292 -5.65 22.68 18.48
CA VAL A 292 -5.19 21.87 17.33
C VAL A 292 -4.85 22.75 16.12
N GLU A 293 -5.68 23.77 15.85
CA GLU A 293 -5.48 24.75 14.78
C GLU A 293 -4.16 25.50 15.01
N ARG A 294 -3.93 25.95 16.24
CA ARG A 294 -2.72 26.69 16.59
C ARG A 294 -1.46 25.83 16.46
N VAL A 295 -1.52 24.57 16.88
CA VAL A 295 -0.41 23.61 16.70
C VAL A 295 -0.11 23.43 15.20
N LEU A 296 -1.13 23.25 14.37
CA LEU A 296 -0.96 23.08 12.93
C LEU A 296 -0.39 24.34 12.26
N GLU A 297 -0.77 25.53 12.69
CA GLU A 297 -0.16 26.79 12.24
C GLU A 297 1.33 26.86 12.56
N ILE A 298 1.70 26.53 13.81
CA ILE A 298 3.11 26.51 14.25
C ILE A 298 3.90 25.51 13.42
N ILE A 299 3.33 24.33 13.13
CA ILE A 299 3.96 23.33 12.26
C ILE A 299 4.15 23.89 10.85
N LYS A 300 3.10 24.46 10.23
CA LYS A 300 3.16 25.01 8.87
C LYS A 300 4.22 26.12 8.74
N GLN A 301 4.27 27.04 9.71
CA GLN A 301 5.30 28.07 9.76
C GLN A 301 6.68 27.46 10.00
N GLY A 302 6.75 26.45 10.86
CA GLY A 302 8.00 25.87 11.29
C GLY A 302 8.73 25.05 10.22
N ILE A 303 7.98 24.38 9.34
CA ILE A 303 8.48 23.60 8.20
C ILE A 303 9.47 24.39 7.35
N VAL A 304 9.22 25.69 7.13
CA VAL A 304 10.08 26.54 6.27
C VAL A 304 11.46 26.75 6.89
N ALA A 305 11.53 26.79 8.22
CA ALA A 305 12.76 27.02 8.97
C ALA A 305 13.44 25.73 9.47
N LEU A 306 12.91 24.55 9.11
CA LEU A 306 13.53 23.28 9.45
C LEU A 306 14.87 23.16 8.69
N PRO A 307 15.99 22.82 9.36
CA PRO A 307 17.28 22.64 8.70
C PRO A 307 17.28 21.32 7.91
N LYS A 308 16.71 21.35 6.69
CA LYS A 308 16.56 20.18 5.81
C LYS A 308 17.90 19.59 5.39
N ASP A 309 18.98 20.38 5.40
CA ASP A 309 20.36 19.97 5.15
C ASP A 309 20.88 18.94 6.18
N ARG A 310 20.30 18.93 7.39
CA ARG A 310 20.65 17.98 8.46
C ARG A 310 19.87 16.67 8.38
N LEU A 311 18.89 16.56 7.48
CA LEU A 311 18.17 15.32 7.26
C LEU A 311 19.07 14.35 6.48
N LYS A 312 19.31 13.18 7.06
CA LYS A 312 20.00 12.07 6.41
C LYS A 312 19.18 11.60 5.21
N LYS A 313 19.84 11.46 4.06
CA LYS A 313 19.24 10.86 2.86
C LYS A 313 19.32 9.34 2.97
N PHE A 314 18.19 8.68 2.76
CA PHE A 314 18.09 7.22 2.67
C PHE A 314 17.91 6.81 1.20
N PRO A 315 18.17 5.53 0.87
CA PRO A 315 17.83 4.99 -0.45
C PRO A 315 16.36 5.25 -0.79
N GLU A 316 16.08 5.46 -2.07
CA GLU A 316 14.71 5.67 -2.53
C GLU A 316 13.93 4.36 -2.43
N LEU A 317 12.72 4.45 -1.85
CA LEU A 317 11.82 3.33 -1.73
C LEU A 317 11.09 3.13 -3.07
N LYS A 318 11.68 2.31 -3.94
CA LYS A 318 11.13 1.95 -5.25
C LYS A 318 11.03 0.44 -5.38
N PHE A 319 9.80 -0.04 -5.34
CA PHE A 319 9.43 -1.43 -5.52
C PHE A 319 8.72 -1.58 -6.85
N LYS A 320 9.09 -2.62 -7.58
CA LYS A 320 8.44 -2.99 -8.84
C LYS A 320 7.74 -4.31 -8.67
N TYR A 321 6.61 -4.46 -9.34
CA TYR A 321 6.01 -5.76 -9.48
C TYR A 321 6.92 -6.66 -10.33
N VAL A 322 7.22 -7.84 -9.79
CA VAL A 322 7.92 -8.91 -10.49
C VAL A 322 7.01 -10.12 -10.40
N GLU A 323 6.62 -10.63 -11.57
CA GLU A 323 5.84 -11.86 -11.67
C GLU A 323 6.69 -13.04 -11.15
N GLU A 324 6.06 -14.01 -10.47
CA GLU A 324 6.77 -15.17 -9.92
C GLU A 324 7.37 -16.06 -11.04
N GLU A 325 8.17 -17.06 -10.70
CA GLU A 325 8.83 -17.91 -11.70
C GLU A 325 7.85 -18.76 -12.54
N GLN A 326 6.73 -19.18 -11.93
CA GLN A 326 5.71 -20.02 -12.56
C GLN A 326 4.29 -19.42 -12.42
N PRO A 327 4.03 -18.23 -12.99
CA PRO A 327 2.75 -17.54 -12.82
C PRO A 327 1.59 -18.30 -13.46
N GLU A 328 1.87 -19.18 -14.41
CA GLU A 328 0.88 -20.05 -15.05
C GLU A 328 0.18 -20.99 -14.07
N GLU A 329 0.85 -21.42 -12.99
CA GLU A 329 0.24 -22.28 -11.97
C GLU A 329 -0.89 -21.57 -11.23
N PHE A 330 -0.81 -20.24 -11.14
CA PHE A 330 -1.86 -19.39 -10.59
C PHE A 330 -2.87 -18.97 -11.66
N PHE A 331 -2.40 -18.35 -12.76
CA PHE A 331 -3.29 -17.70 -13.72
C PHE A 331 -4.03 -18.67 -14.63
N ILE A 332 -3.44 -19.81 -15.05
CA ILE A 332 -4.13 -20.72 -15.97
C ILE A 332 -5.37 -21.34 -15.30
N PRO A 333 -5.26 -21.97 -14.10
CA PRO A 333 -6.43 -22.52 -13.42
C PRO A 333 -7.51 -21.45 -13.17
N TYR A 334 -7.10 -20.24 -12.80
CA TYR A 334 -8.03 -19.15 -12.48
C TYR A 334 -8.73 -18.57 -13.73
N VAL A 335 -8.03 -18.36 -14.84
CA VAL A 335 -8.66 -17.95 -16.10
C VAL A 335 -9.73 -18.96 -16.50
N TRP A 336 -9.41 -20.26 -16.42
CA TRP A 336 -10.35 -21.31 -16.79
C TRP A 336 -11.51 -21.43 -15.81
N SER A 337 -11.32 -21.17 -14.52
CA SER A 337 -12.43 -21.13 -13.57
C SER A 337 -13.38 -19.96 -13.84
N LEU A 338 -12.87 -18.79 -14.26
CA LEU A 338 -13.69 -17.66 -14.69
C LEU A 338 -14.45 -17.97 -15.99
N VAL A 339 -13.80 -18.62 -16.96
CA VAL A 339 -14.47 -19.06 -18.20
C VAL A 339 -15.58 -20.05 -17.86
N TYR A 340 -15.31 -21.03 -17.00
CA TYR A 340 -16.31 -22.02 -16.58
C TYR A 340 -17.52 -21.35 -15.90
N SER A 341 -17.30 -20.40 -14.99
CA SER A 341 -18.37 -19.73 -14.25
C SER A 341 -19.20 -18.75 -15.08
N SER A 342 -18.59 -18.17 -16.12
CA SER A 342 -19.16 -17.02 -16.83
C SER A 342 -19.53 -17.29 -18.28
N ALA A 343 -19.06 -18.38 -18.89
CA ALA A 343 -19.33 -18.71 -20.28
C ALA A 343 -20.77 -19.22 -20.47
N VAL A 344 -21.69 -18.28 -20.68
CA VAL A 344 -23.08 -18.58 -21.02
C VAL A 344 -23.12 -19.37 -22.34
N GLY A 345 -23.71 -20.56 -22.31
CA GLY A 345 -23.96 -21.37 -23.51
C GLY A 345 -22.89 -22.42 -23.85
N LEU A 346 -21.85 -22.58 -23.03
CA LEU A 346 -20.91 -23.70 -23.12
C LEU A 346 -21.17 -24.67 -21.97
N TYR A 347 -21.47 -25.93 -22.29
CA TYR A 347 -21.59 -26.98 -21.26
C TYR A 347 -20.21 -27.58 -20.98
N TRP A 348 -19.84 -27.56 -19.71
CA TRP A 348 -18.61 -28.15 -19.19
C TRP A 348 -18.99 -29.19 -18.13
N SER A 349 -18.58 -30.44 -18.34
CA SER A 349 -18.83 -31.53 -17.37
C SER A 349 -18.03 -31.28 -16.09
N PRO A 350 -18.67 -31.04 -14.92
CA PRO A 350 -17.95 -30.72 -13.69
C PRO A 350 -17.04 -31.87 -13.21
N GLN A 351 -17.42 -33.11 -13.53
CA GLN A 351 -16.70 -34.32 -13.11
C GLN A 351 -15.40 -34.53 -13.88
N ASP A 352 -15.28 -33.93 -15.06
CA ASP A 352 -14.12 -34.08 -15.95
C ASP A 352 -13.12 -32.92 -15.79
N ILE A 353 -13.42 -31.94 -14.93
CA ILE A 353 -12.52 -30.80 -14.67
C ILE A 353 -11.46 -31.20 -13.66
N GLN A 354 -10.21 -31.21 -14.12
CA GLN A 354 -9.02 -31.57 -13.33
C GLN A 354 -8.08 -30.39 -13.10
N LEU A 355 -8.27 -29.28 -13.82
CA LEU A 355 -7.34 -28.16 -13.88
C LEU A 355 -7.43 -27.23 -12.65
N PHE A 356 -8.61 -27.13 -12.06
CA PHE A 356 -8.86 -26.32 -10.86
C PHE A 356 -9.84 -27.06 -9.96
N THR A 357 -9.74 -26.81 -8.66
CA THR A 357 -10.71 -27.34 -7.68
C THR A 357 -12.04 -26.62 -7.86
N MET A 358 -13.13 -27.39 -7.85
CA MET A 358 -14.51 -26.88 -7.90
C MET A 358 -15.01 -26.34 -6.55
N ASP A 359 -14.11 -26.13 -5.58
CA ASP A 359 -14.49 -25.85 -4.21
C ASP A 359 -14.92 -24.38 -4.03
N SER A 360 -16.25 -24.23 -4.07
CA SER A 360 -17.18 -23.51 -3.17
C SER A 360 -16.80 -22.11 -2.70
N ASP A 361 -17.70 -21.15 -2.96
CA ASP A 361 -17.75 -19.80 -2.35
C ASP A 361 -17.30 -19.73 -0.89
#